data_AF-A0A1V4MF92-F1
#
_entry.id   AF-A0A1V4MF92-F1
#
_cell.length_a   1.000
_cell.length_b   1.000
_cell.length_c   1.000
_cell.angle_alpha   90.00
_cell.angle_beta   90.00
_cell.angle_gamma   90.00
#
_symmetry.space_group_name_H-M   'P 1'
#
loop_
_entity.id
_entity.type
_entity.pdbx_description
1 polymer ?
#
loop_
_entity_poly.entity_id
_entity_poly.type
_entity_poly.pdbx_seq_one_letter_code
_entity_poly.pdbx_strand_id
1 'polypeptide(L)'
;MSYILEALKRAQDEKDGRYGGYGTVIGKPERRGRRRSVIAAAAGVLAVLALAVFVVQITGTFRASTADRSPGVAAVPATEPAAVRAGERDESAAALFRLGLEHQGRGEVKQAEELYRKVLTDDAFCAPASNNLGVLCLLRGDLGEAESWFAEAAERDDSYADPWYNLACLHAGSGEEERALACLDEAVRRDGRVKSWAEHDKDFDTLRSLPAFRRVMESAGDGER
;
A
#
# COMPACT_ATOMS: atom_id res chain seq x y z
N MET A 1 12.43 -18.54 6.85
CA MET A 1 11.12 -17.90 6.59
C MET A 1 11.26 -16.44 7.02
N SER A 2 11.17 -15.46 6.10
CA SER A 2 11.40 -14.03 6.38
C SER A 2 10.44 -13.48 7.45
N TYR A 3 10.90 -12.53 8.27
CA TYR A 3 10.08 -11.86 9.28
C TYR A 3 8.86 -11.16 8.71
N ILE A 4 8.92 -10.64 7.48
CA ILE A 4 7.78 -9.99 6.80
C ILE A 4 6.69 -11.01 6.46
N LEU A 5 7.08 -12.19 5.99
CA LEU A 5 6.17 -13.31 5.71
C LEU A 5 5.53 -13.86 6.99
N GLU A 6 6.33 -14.00 8.06
CA GLU A 6 5.82 -14.42 9.37
C GLU A 6 4.95 -13.34 10.01
N ALA A 7 5.30 -12.05 9.88
CA ALA A 7 4.58 -10.92 10.44
C ALA A 7 3.22 -10.72 9.79
N LEU A 8 3.07 -10.99 8.49
CA LEU A 8 1.77 -10.88 7.82
C LEU A 8 0.89 -12.10 8.07
N LYS A 9 1.47 -13.30 8.10
CA LYS A 9 0.75 -14.51 8.50
C LYS A 9 0.30 -14.44 9.96
N ARG A 10 1.16 -13.89 10.82
CA ARG A 10 0.87 -13.61 12.23
C ARG A 10 -0.02 -12.38 12.42
N ALA A 11 -0.03 -11.39 11.54
CA ALA A 11 -1.00 -10.29 11.59
C ALA A 11 -2.42 -10.74 11.19
N GLN A 12 -2.55 -11.82 10.42
CA GLN A 12 -3.83 -12.50 10.22
C GLN A 12 -4.30 -13.27 11.46
N ASP A 13 -3.37 -13.79 12.29
CA ASP A 13 -3.66 -14.66 13.44
C ASP A 13 -3.63 -13.97 14.81
N GLU A 14 -2.86 -12.88 14.97
CA GLU A 14 -2.62 -12.14 16.21
C GLU A 14 -2.80 -10.64 15.97
N LYS A 15 -3.68 -10.04 16.76
CA LYS A 15 -4.03 -8.62 16.70
C LYS A 15 -3.05 -7.70 17.44
N ASP A 16 -1.79 -8.12 17.61
CA ASP A 16 -0.86 -7.49 18.55
C ASP A 16 0.45 -6.98 17.93
N GLY A 17 0.67 -5.67 18.13
CA GLY A 17 1.87 -5.14 18.77
C GLY A 17 3.12 -4.89 17.94
N ARG A 18 3.38 -5.65 16.87
CA ARG A 18 4.63 -5.49 16.09
C ARG A 18 4.68 -4.17 15.30
N TYR A 19 3.50 -3.66 14.91
CA TYR A 19 3.27 -2.34 14.34
C TYR A 19 2.35 -1.51 15.25
N GLY A 20 2.73 -1.31 16.52
CA GLY A 20 2.00 -0.41 17.43
C GLY A 20 1.87 1.04 16.94
N GLY A 21 2.53 1.39 15.83
CA GLY A 21 2.57 2.73 15.23
C GLY A 21 1.56 3.04 14.11
N TYR A 22 0.73 2.10 13.63
CA TYR A 22 -0.46 2.46 12.82
C TYR A 22 -1.71 2.68 13.70
N GLY A 23 -1.52 2.70 15.02
CA GLY A 23 -2.57 2.87 16.03
C GLY A 23 -3.07 4.30 16.24
N THR A 24 -2.49 5.32 15.60
CA THR A 24 -2.91 6.72 15.80
C THR A 24 -4.18 7.14 15.05
N VAL A 25 -4.83 6.24 14.30
CA VAL A 25 -6.08 6.57 13.56
C VAL A 25 -7.21 5.57 13.80
N ILE A 26 -7.21 4.81 14.90
CA ILE A 26 -8.34 3.92 15.23
C ILE A 26 -8.89 4.26 16.62
N GLY A 27 -9.83 5.21 16.63
CA GLY A 27 -10.83 5.27 17.69
C GLY A 27 -11.62 3.95 17.71
N LYS A 28 -11.75 3.34 18.89
CA LYS A 28 -12.77 2.31 19.19
C LYS A 28 -13.91 2.98 19.98
N PRO A 29 -15.11 2.37 20.09
CA PRO A 29 -15.88 1.64 19.07
C PRO A 29 -17.39 1.97 19.13
N GLU A 30 -18.20 1.59 18.13
CA GLU A 30 -19.58 1.12 18.41
C GLU A 30 -20.00 -0.01 17.46
N ARG A 31 -20.44 -1.13 18.05
CA ARG A 31 -20.98 -2.31 17.38
C ARG A 31 -22.48 -2.10 17.08
N ARG A 32 -22.90 -2.21 15.81
CA ARG A 32 -24.32 -2.47 15.50
C ARG A 32 -24.52 -3.39 14.28
N GLY A 33 -24.82 -4.66 14.57
CA GLY A 33 -25.85 -5.48 13.91
C GLY A 33 -25.78 -5.74 12.40
N ARG A 34 -24.72 -6.40 11.89
CA ARG A 34 -24.64 -6.91 10.50
C ARG A 34 -25.36 -8.26 10.35
N ARG A 35 -26.69 -8.28 10.28
CA ARG A 35 -27.46 -9.48 9.85
C ARG A 35 -28.58 -9.22 8.83
N ARG A 36 -28.83 -7.97 8.40
CA ARG A 36 -29.95 -7.64 7.51
C ARG A 36 -29.60 -7.41 6.03
N SER A 37 -28.32 -7.31 5.65
CA SER A 37 -27.92 -6.86 4.31
C SER A 37 -27.79 -7.95 3.24
N VAL A 38 -27.80 -9.24 3.61
CA VAL A 38 -27.60 -10.33 2.62
C VAL A 38 -28.87 -10.60 1.80
N ILE A 39 -30.06 -10.38 2.38
CA ILE A 39 -31.33 -10.64 1.69
C ILE A 39 -31.66 -9.52 0.67
N ALA A 40 -31.21 -8.28 0.92
CA ALA A 40 -31.45 -7.15 0.02
C ALA A 40 -30.62 -7.21 -1.28
N ALA A 41 -29.42 -7.79 -1.23
CA ALA A 41 -28.55 -7.90 -2.41
C ALA A 41 -29.07 -8.90 -3.45
N ALA A 42 -29.71 -10.00 -3.02
CA ALA A 42 -30.23 -11.03 -3.91
C ALA A 42 -31.45 -10.56 -4.75
N ALA A 43 -32.29 -9.68 -4.20
CA ALA A 43 -33.45 -9.14 -4.91
C ALA A 43 -33.07 -8.13 -6.01
N GLY A 44 -31.97 -7.37 -5.82
CA GLY A 44 -31.50 -6.39 -6.79
C GLY A 44 -30.97 -7.01 -8.09
N VAL A 45 -30.30 -8.15 -8.00
CA VAL A 45 -29.72 -8.85 -9.18
C VAL A 45 -30.80 -9.37 -10.12
N LEU A 46 -31.91 -9.89 -9.58
CA LEU A 46 -33.03 -10.39 -10.38
C LEU A 46 -33.78 -9.25 -11.12
N ALA A 47 -33.87 -8.06 -10.52
CA ALA A 47 -34.53 -6.91 -11.15
C ALA A 47 -33.71 -6.35 -12.34
N VAL A 48 -32.37 -6.34 -12.24
CA VAL A 48 -31.49 -5.89 -13.33
C VAL A 48 -31.53 -6.85 -14.52
N LEU A 49 -31.57 -8.16 -14.26
CA LEU A 49 -31.67 -9.16 -15.32
C LEU A 49 -33.01 -9.09 -16.07
N ALA A 50 -34.11 -8.81 -15.38
CA ALA A 50 -35.42 -8.64 -16.00
C ALA A 50 -35.49 -7.38 -16.92
N LEU A 51 -34.84 -6.28 -16.51
CA LEU A 51 -34.80 -5.04 -17.29
C LEU A 51 -33.97 -5.19 -18.58
N ALA A 52 -32.86 -5.93 -18.53
CA ALA A 52 -32.01 -6.17 -19.70
C ALA A 52 -32.74 -6.96 -20.81
N VAL A 53 -33.55 -7.95 -20.43
CA VAL A 53 -34.36 -8.74 -21.39
C VAL A 53 -35.46 -7.88 -22.03
N PHE A 54 -36.03 -6.93 -21.28
CA PHE A 54 -37.06 -6.02 -21.79
C PHE A 54 -36.52 -5.02 -22.84
N VAL A 55 -35.29 -4.53 -22.69
CA VAL A 55 -34.65 -3.60 -23.64
C VAL A 55 -34.31 -4.28 -24.98
N VAL A 56 -33.97 -5.58 -24.96
CA VAL A 56 -33.68 -6.37 -26.17
C VAL A 56 -34.96 -6.64 -26.98
N GLN A 57 -36.13 -6.74 -26.34
CA GLN A 57 -37.41 -6.94 -27.04
C GLN A 57 -37.91 -5.67 -27.74
N ILE A 58 -37.58 -4.48 -27.23
CA ILE A 58 -38.02 -3.19 -27.81
C ILE A 58 -37.18 -2.78 -29.03
N THR A 59 -35.91 -3.21 -29.09
CA THR A 59 -34.97 -2.81 -30.16
C THR A 59 -35.07 -3.64 -31.44
N GLY A 60 -35.92 -4.68 -31.46
CA GLY A 60 -36.08 -5.60 -32.60
C GLY A 60 -37.05 -5.17 -33.71
N THR A 61 -37.81 -4.08 -33.56
CA THR A 61 -38.91 -3.76 -34.50
C THR A 61 -38.93 -2.32 -35.02
N PHE A 62 -37.81 -1.77 -35.48
CA PHE A 62 -37.87 -0.58 -36.33
C PHE A 62 -36.86 -0.65 -37.48
N ARG A 63 -37.36 -1.11 -38.63
CA ARG A 63 -36.71 -0.96 -39.94
C ARG A 63 -37.54 0.03 -40.77
N ALA A 64 -36.96 1.21 -41.00
CA ALA A 64 -37.27 2.19 -42.05
C ALA A 64 -36.42 3.43 -41.74
N SER A 65 -35.96 4.28 -42.65
CA SER A 65 -35.81 4.30 -44.10
C SER A 65 -34.98 5.57 -44.35
N THR A 66 -34.01 5.50 -45.26
CA THR A 66 -33.47 6.58 -46.10
C THR A 66 -33.40 8.03 -45.56
N ALA A 67 -32.20 8.62 -45.55
CA ALA A 67 -31.77 9.56 -46.60
C ALA A 67 -30.54 10.38 -46.17
N ASP A 68 -29.67 10.53 -47.16
CA ASP A 68 -28.48 11.37 -47.24
C ASP A 68 -28.78 12.89 -47.06
N ARG A 69 -27.91 13.58 -46.30
CA ARG A 69 -27.41 14.95 -46.56
C ARG A 69 -26.41 15.40 -45.49
N SER A 70 -25.17 15.66 -45.90
CA SER A 70 -24.23 16.60 -45.25
C SER A 70 -24.59 18.06 -45.64
N PRO A 71 -23.91 19.14 -45.16
CA PRO A 71 -22.91 19.28 -44.08
C PRO A 71 -23.23 20.44 -43.10
N GLY A 72 -22.47 20.57 -42.01
CA GLY A 72 -22.49 21.75 -41.14
C GLY A 72 -21.46 21.70 -40.03
N VAL A 73 -20.33 22.38 -40.24
CA VAL A 73 -19.21 22.52 -39.31
C VAL A 73 -19.68 23.28 -38.05
N ALA A 74 -19.66 22.64 -36.89
CA ALA A 74 -19.84 23.29 -35.59
C ALA A 74 -18.56 23.09 -34.76
N ALA A 75 -17.98 24.22 -34.36
CA ALA A 75 -16.79 24.31 -33.55
C ALA A 75 -16.94 23.57 -32.22
N VAL A 76 -15.95 22.75 -31.88
CA VAL A 76 -15.76 22.22 -30.53
C VAL A 76 -15.03 23.30 -29.73
N PRO A 77 -15.60 23.87 -28.66
CA PRO A 77 -14.77 24.58 -27.70
C PRO A 77 -14.01 23.54 -26.89
N ALA A 78 -12.68 23.62 -26.98
CA ALA A 78 -11.78 22.97 -26.05
C ALA A 78 -12.07 23.49 -24.63
N THR A 79 -12.67 22.65 -23.78
CA THR A 79 -12.68 22.91 -22.34
C THR A 79 -11.37 22.41 -21.75
N GLU A 80 -10.62 23.36 -21.23
CA GLU A 80 -9.35 23.26 -20.52
C GLU A 80 -9.35 22.22 -19.39
N PRO A 81 -8.19 21.62 -19.04
CA PRO A 81 -8.10 20.74 -17.88
C PRO A 81 -8.32 21.56 -16.61
N ALA A 82 -9.46 21.31 -15.95
CA ALA A 82 -9.76 21.88 -14.66
C ALA A 82 -8.69 21.45 -13.65
N ALA A 83 -8.01 22.43 -13.08
CA ALA A 83 -7.23 22.28 -11.87
C ALA A 83 -8.12 21.70 -10.77
N VAL A 84 -8.06 20.38 -10.58
CA VAL A 84 -8.68 19.71 -9.43
C VAL A 84 -8.09 20.35 -8.17
N ARG A 85 -8.89 20.52 -7.13
CA ARG A 85 -8.49 21.25 -5.93
C ARG A 85 -7.53 20.40 -5.12
N ALA A 86 -6.39 20.99 -4.73
CA ALA A 86 -5.34 20.30 -3.98
C ALA A 86 -5.85 19.59 -2.71
N GLY A 87 -6.86 20.13 -2.04
CA GLY A 87 -7.43 19.52 -0.83
C GLY A 87 -8.26 18.25 -1.06
N GLU A 88 -8.86 18.04 -2.25
CA GLU A 88 -9.63 16.83 -2.55
C GLU A 88 -8.71 15.66 -2.98
N ARG A 89 -7.55 15.98 -3.55
CA ARG A 89 -6.54 15.00 -3.96
C ARG A 89 -5.88 14.32 -2.76
N ASP A 90 -5.51 15.10 -1.75
CA ASP A 90 -4.83 14.59 -0.56
C ASP A 90 -5.74 13.65 0.26
N GLU A 91 -7.03 13.98 0.37
CA GLU A 91 -8.00 13.12 1.05
C GLU A 91 -8.28 11.82 0.26
N SER A 92 -8.26 11.88 -1.07
CA SER A 92 -8.40 10.71 -1.95
C SER A 92 -7.21 9.76 -1.85
N ALA A 93 -5.97 10.27 -1.94
CA ALA A 93 -4.76 9.47 -1.82
C ALA A 93 -4.63 8.81 -0.43
N ALA A 94 -4.90 9.57 0.64
CA ALA A 94 -4.90 9.03 2.00
C ALA A 94 -6.00 7.97 2.22
N ALA A 95 -7.17 8.12 1.59
CA ALA A 95 -8.23 7.11 1.65
C ALA A 95 -7.84 5.82 0.88
N LEU A 96 -7.27 5.96 -0.32
CA LEU A 96 -6.75 4.83 -1.10
C LEU A 96 -5.64 4.09 -0.37
N PHE A 97 -4.72 4.81 0.26
CA PHE A 97 -3.64 4.23 1.06
C PHE A 97 -4.18 3.43 2.24
N ARG A 98 -5.12 3.99 3.02
CA ARG A 98 -5.77 3.28 4.14
C ARG A 98 -6.50 2.02 3.68
N LEU A 99 -7.19 2.08 2.54
CA LEU A 99 -7.84 0.90 1.97
C LEU A 99 -6.81 -0.16 1.55
N GLY A 100 -5.66 0.26 0.98
CA GLY A 100 -4.54 -0.61 0.65
C GLY A 100 -4.03 -1.38 1.86
N LEU A 101 -3.83 -0.68 2.98
CA LEU A 101 -3.43 -1.31 4.25
C LEU A 101 -4.47 -2.33 4.74
N GLU A 102 -5.77 -2.03 4.59
CA GLU A 102 -6.86 -2.94 4.97
C GLU A 102 -6.84 -4.24 4.15
N HIS A 103 -6.64 -4.13 2.83
CA HIS A 103 -6.49 -5.29 1.94
C HIS A 103 -5.22 -6.09 2.27
N GLN A 104 -4.09 -5.41 2.51
CA GLN A 104 -2.83 -6.05 2.90
C GLN A 104 -2.99 -6.84 4.22
N GLY A 105 -3.64 -6.25 5.23
CA GLY A 105 -3.91 -6.93 6.50
C GLY A 105 -4.81 -8.16 6.37
N ARG A 106 -5.65 -8.23 5.33
CA ARG A 106 -6.43 -9.43 4.98
C ARG A 106 -5.66 -10.44 4.13
N GLY A 107 -4.44 -10.14 3.69
CA GLY A 107 -3.68 -10.97 2.75
C GLY A 107 -4.16 -10.84 1.29
N GLU A 108 -4.98 -9.84 0.99
CA GLU A 108 -5.48 -9.54 -0.36
C GLU A 108 -4.42 -8.75 -1.14
N VAL A 109 -3.27 -9.39 -1.38
CA VAL A 109 -2.03 -8.77 -1.90
C VAL A 109 -2.25 -8.01 -3.20
N LYS A 110 -2.98 -8.60 -4.16
CA LYS A 110 -3.21 -7.96 -5.47
C LYS A 110 -4.01 -6.67 -5.34
N GLN A 111 -5.04 -6.67 -4.50
CA GLN A 111 -5.88 -5.50 -4.26
C GLN A 111 -5.09 -4.39 -3.55
N ALA A 112 -4.25 -4.75 -2.57
CA ALA A 112 -3.37 -3.79 -1.91
C ALA A 112 -2.38 -3.15 -2.90
N GLU A 113 -1.77 -3.96 -3.77
CA GLU A 113 -0.83 -3.50 -4.80
C GLU A 113 -1.48 -2.51 -5.78
N GLU A 114 -2.69 -2.82 -6.27
CA GLU A 114 -3.45 -1.92 -7.13
C GLU A 114 -3.77 -0.59 -6.45
N LEU A 115 -4.08 -0.61 -5.15
CA LEU A 115 -4.38 0.60 -4.39
C LEU A 115 -3.13 1.45 -4.15
N TYR A 116 -2.00 0.86 -3.78
CA TYR A 116 -0.75 1.60 -3.63
C TYR A 116 -0.26 2.19 -4.96
N ARG A 117 -0.41 1.48 -6.08
CA ARG A 117 -0.11 2.05 -7.40
C ARG A 117 -1.04 3.22 -7.77
N LYS A 118 -2.31 3.18 -7.37
CA LYS A 118 -3.22 4.33 -7.54
C LYS A 118 -2.78 5.50 -6.67
N VAL A 119 -2.36 5.27 -5.43
CA VAL A 119 -1.76 6.32 -4.59
C VAL A 119 -0.58 6.96 -5.30
N LEU A 120 0.34 6.17 -5.86
CA LEU A 120 1.49 6.69 -6.61
C LEU A 120 1.14 7.34 -7.96
N THR A 121 -0.05 7.08 -8.50
CA THR A 121 -0.56 7.79 -9.69
C THR A 121 -0.99 9.21 -9.33
N ASP A 122 -1.57 9.39 -8.13
CA ASP A 122 -2.04 10.69 -7.64
C ASP A 122 -0.92 11.48 -6.96
N ASP A 123 -0.04 10.80 -6.21
CA ASP A 123 1.15 11.33 -5.54
C ASP A 123 2.35 10.41 -5.77
N ALA A 124 3.14 10.72 -6.79
CA ALA A 124 4.32 9.95 -7.18
C ALA A 124 5.45 9.93 -6.12
N PHE A 125 5.38 10.77 -5.08
CA PHE A 125 6.41 10.89 -4.05
C PHE A 125 5.96 10.29 -2.70
N CYS A 126 4.83 9.58 -2.66
CA CYS A 126 4.32 8.97 -1.43
C CYS A 126 5.22 7.82 -0.94
N ALA A 127 6.23 8.15 -0.12
CA ALA A 127 7.19 7.19 0.44
C ALA A 127 6.53 5.98 1.14
N PRO A 128 5.45 6.13 1.93
CA PRO A 128 4.75 5.00 2.53
C PRO A 128 4.13 4.03 1.51
N ALA A 129 3.64 4.52 0.36
CA ALA A 129 3.08 3.67 -0.69
C ALA A 129 4.18 2.86 -1.40
N SER A 130 5.29 3.49 -1.76
CA SER A 130 6.46 2.78 -2.32
C SER A 130 7.01 1.74 -1.34
N ASN A 131 7.16 2.08 -0.06
CA ASN A 131 7.60 1.12 0.96
C ASN A 131 6.68 -0.10 1.04
N ASN A 132 5.35 0.10 1.04
CA ASN A 132 4.42 -1.02 1.09
C ASN A 132 4.42 -1.86 -0.19
N LEU A 133 4.64 -1.27 -1.38
CA LEU A 133 4.87 -2.05 -2.61
C LEU A 133 6.11 -2.95 -2.46
N GLY A 134 7.20 -2.44 -1.89
CA GLY A 134 8.38 -3.25 -1.59
C GLY A 134 8.09 -4.42 -0.66
N VAL A 135 7.28 -4.21 0.39
CA VAL A 135 6.81 -5.29 1.28
C VAL A 135 6.03 -6.34 0.50
N LEU A 136 5.13 -5.93 -0.41
CA LEU A 136 4.37 -6.87 -1.24
C LEU A 136 5.28 -7.67 -2.19
N CYS A 137 6.31 -7.05 -2.76
CA CYS A 137 7.32 -7.74 -3.58
C CYS A 137 8.10 -8.78 -2.76
N LEU A 138 8.50 -8.46 -1.52
CA LEU A 138 9.14 -9.43 -0.62
C LEU A 138 8.26 -10.64 -0.33
N LEU A 139 6.94 -10.44 -0.19
CA LEU A 139 6.01 -11.55 0.01
C LEU A 139 5.94 -12.50 -1.19
N ARG A 140 6.11 -11.97 -2.40
CA ARG A 140 6.18 -12.78 -3.62
C ARG A 140 7.54 -13.43 -3.84
N GLY A 141 8.57 -13.00 -3.09
CA GLY A 141 9.95 -13.43 -3.27
C GLY A 141 10.71 -12.61 -4.33
N ASP A 142 10.13 -11.51 -4.81
CA ASP A 142 10.72 -10.64 -5.82
C ASP A 142 11.72 -9.66 -5.17
N LEU A 143 12.86 -10.19 -4.71
CA LEU A 143 13.83 -9.44 -3.89
C LEU A 143 14.35 -8.16 -4.58
N GLY A 144 14.64 -8.21 -5.89
CA GLY A 144 15.15 -7.05 -6.62
C GLY A 144 14.10 -5.94 -6.81
N GLU A 145 12.83 -6.31 -7.01
CA GLU A 145 11.74 -5.32 -7.09
C GLU A 145 11.48 -4.70 -5.71
N ALA A 146 11.55 -5.52 -4.66
CA ALA A 146 11.44 -5.03 -3.29
C ALA A 146 12.53 -4.01 -2.93
N GLU A 147 13.79 -4.34 -3.22
CA GLU A 147 14.93 -3.45 -3.01
C GLU A 147 14.74 -2.12 -3.73
N SER A 148 14.28 -2.15 -4.99
CA SER A 148 14.01 -0.95 -5.78
C SER A 148 12.95 -0.06 -5.14
N TRP A 149 11.84 -0.65 -4.68
CA TRP A 149 10.76 0.09 -4.03
C TRP A 149 11.16 0.67 -2.67
N PHE A 150 11.96 -0.05 -1.88
CA PHE A 150 12.47 0.47 -0.62
C PHE A 150 13.49 1.59 -0.83
N ALA A 151 14.39 1.44 -1.82
CA ALA A 151 15.35 2.49 -2.17
C ALA A 151 14.61 3.76 -2.61
N GLU A 152 13.60 3.63 -3.47
CA GLU A 152 12.78 4.78 -3.86
C GLU A 152 12.10 5.43 -2.65
N ALA A 153 11.49 4.65 -1.76
CA ALA A 153 10.85 5.18 -0.56
C ALA A 153 11.84 5.91 0.36
N ALA A 154 13.07 5.37 0.51
CA ALA A 154 14.15 5.97 1.27
C ALA A 154 14.62 7.31 0.68
N GLU A 155 14.60 7.45 -0.65
CA GLU A 155 14.96 8.70 -1.35
C GLU A 155 13.86 9.77 -1.28
N ARG A 156 12.59 9.39 -1.06
CA ARG A 156 11.48 10.34 -1.03
C ARG A 156 11.32 11.05 0.31
N ASP A 157 11.67 10.39 1.41
CA ASP A 157 11.52 10.92 2.77
C ASP A 157 12.73 10.60 3.63
N ASP A 158 13.60 11.60 3.80
CA ASP A 158 14.82 11.49 4.60
C ASP A 158 14.56 11.21 6.09
N SER A 159 13.34 11.43 6.58
CA SER A 159 12.98 11.13 7.97
C SER A 159 12.40 9.73 8.15
N TYR A 160 12.10 9.03 7.06
CA TYR A 160 11.37 7.77 7.11
C TYR A 160 12.31 6.58 7.32
N ALA A 161 12.28 6.01 8.51
CA ALA A 161 13.17 4.91 8.90
C ALA A 161 12.79 3.55 8.29
N ASP A 162 11.49 3.30 8.03
CA ASP A 162 10.97 1.98 7.64
C ASP A 162 11.62 1.41 6.37
N PRO A 163 11.82 2.17 5.27
CA PRO A 163 12.46 1.63 4.07
C PRO A 163 13.90 1.20 4.31
N TRP A 164 14.66 1.94 5.13
CA TRP A 164 16.02 1.59 5.53
C TRP A 164 16.05 0.32 6.38
N TYR A 165 15.11 0.17 7.30
CA TYR A 165 14.98 -1.04 8.10
C TYR A 165 14.63 -2.26 7.21
N ASN A 166 13.70 -2.09 6.26
CA ASN A 166 13.32 -3.14 5.33
C ASN A 166 14.47 -3.56 4.40
N LEU A 167 15.27 -2.60 3.92
CA LEU A 167 16.51 -2.89 3.19
C LEU A 167 17.50 -3.66 4.06
N ALA A 168 17.66 -3.27 5.34
CA ALA A 168 18.54 -3.97 6.27
C ALA A 168 18.14 -5.44 6.43
N CYS A 169 16.84 -5.71 6.64
CA CYS A 169 16.31 -7.08 6.73
C CYS A 169 16.48 -7.86 5.41
N LEU A 170 16.24 -7.23 4.27
CA LEU A 170 16.40 -7.83 2.93
C LEU A 170 17.86 -8.26 2.71
N HIS A 171 18.81 -7.37 2.97
CA HIS A 171 20.24 -7.64 2.81
C HIS A 171 20.73 -8.68 3.83
N ALA A 172 20.27 -8.61 5.08
CA ALA A 172 20.62 -9.61 6.10
C ALA A 172 20.13 -11.02 5.71
N GLY A 173 18.88 -11.12 5.23
CA GLY A 173 18.33 -12.37 4.70
C GLY A 173 19.04 -12.90 3.46
N SER A 174 19.70 -12.01 2.71
CA SER A 174 20.51 -12.35 1.52
C SER A 174 21.98 -12.63 1.85
N GLY A 175 22.40 -12.49 3.11
CA GLY A 175 23.78 -12.66 3.55
C GLY A 175 24.71 -11.50 3.19
N GLU A 176 24.16 -10.36 2.78
CA GLU A 176 24.90 -9.15 2.42
C GLU A 176 25.17 -8.30 3.67
N GLU A 177 26.00 -8.82 4.58
CA GLU A 177 26.18 -8.28 5.94
C GLU A 177 26.54 -6.79 5.97
N GLU A 178 27.44 -6.36 5.10
CA GLU A 178 27.93 -4.97 5.04
C GLU A 178 26.81 -4.01 4.64
N ARG A 179 26.00 -4.40 3.65
CA ARG A 179 24.84 -3.62 3.18
C ARG A 179 23.75 -3.58 4.24
N ALA A 180 23.50 -4.71 4.88
CA ALA A 180 22.51 -4.82 5.95
C ALA A 180 22.83 -3.88 7.12
N LEU A 181 24.09 -3.86 7.56
CA LEU A 181 24.54 -3.00 8.65
C LEU A 181 24.51 -1.51 8.27
N ALA A 182 24.86 -1.17 7.02
CA ALA A 182 24.77 0.20 6.53
C ALA A 182 23.31 0.70 6.53
N CYS A 183 22.38 -0.10 6.01
CA CYS A 183 20.96 0.24 6.02
C CYS A 183 20.38 0.30 7.44
N LEU A 184 20.82 -0.58 8.35
CA LEU A 184 20.39 -0.54 9.74
C LEU A 184 20.86 0.74 10.45
N ASP A 185 22.09 1.20 10.17
CA ASP A 185 22.59 2.47 10.69
C ASP A 185 21.77 3.67 10.19
N GLU A 186 21.43 3.69 8.90
CA GLU A 186 20.54 4.70 8.31
C GLU A 186 19.16 4.72 8.99
N ALA A 187 18.61 3.55 9.29
CA ALA A 187 17.33 3.42 9.99
C ALA A 187 17.41 3.93 11.43
N VAL A 188 18.47 3.57 12.17
CA VAL A 188 18.68 3.99 13.57
C VAL A 188 18.91 5.49 13.69
N ARG A 189 19.60 6.12 12.73
CA ARG A 189 19.79 7.58 12.72
C ARG A 189 18.47 8.33 12.58
N ARG A 190 17.57 7.83 11.74
CA ARG A 190 16.23 8.41 11.52
C ARG A 190 15.29 8.18 12.69
N ASP A 191 15.31 6.98 13.26
CA ASP A 191 14.51 6.64 14.44
C ASP A 191 15.28 5.69 15.37
N GLY A 192 15.75 6.22 16.50
CA GLY A 192 16.49 5.44 17.50
C GLY A 192 15.70 4.26 18.08
N ARG A 193 14.36 4.27 18.00
CA ARG A 193 13.50 3.15 18.44
C ARG A 193 13.71 1.89 17.60
N VAL A 194 14.22 2.03 16.37
CA VAL A 194 14.60 0.91 15.50
C VAL A 194 15.51 -0.09 16.20
N LYS A 195 16.38 0.40 17.10
CA LYS A 195 17.27 -0.46 17.88
C LYS A 195 16.51 -1.54 18.66
N SER A 196 15.43 -1.16 19.33
CA SER A 196 14.63 -2.11 20.11
C SER A 196 14.07 -3.25 19.26
N TRP A 197 13.74 -2.95 18.00
CA TRP A 197 13.26 -3.94 17.03
C TRP A 197 14.42 -4.83 16.57
N ALA A 198 15.52 -4.23 16.13
CA ALA A 198 16.67 -4.95 15.60
C ALA A 198 17.33 -5.91 16.63
N GLU A 199 17.29 -5.57 17.93
CA GLU A 199 17.77 -6.44 19.00
C GLU A 199 17.10 -7.81 19.01
N HIS A 200 15.80 -7.87 18.66
CA HIS A 200 14.96 -9.06 18.78
C HIS A 200 14.50 -9.61 17.43
N ASP A 201 14.81 -8.93 16.32
CA ASP A 201 14.45 -9.39 14.99
C ASP A 201 15.37 -10.54 14.57
N LYS A 202 14.74 -11.63 14.10
CA LYS A 202 15.43 -12.84 13.66
C LYS A 202 16.24 -12.60 12.38
N ASP A 203 15.84 -11.61 11.58
CA ASP A 203 16.52 -11.30 10.33
C ASP A 203 17.97 -10.83 10.60
N PHE A 204 18.27 -10.36 11.82
CA PHE A 204 19.62 -9.96 12.25
C PHE A 204 20.35 -10.99 13.12
N ASP A 205 19.85 -12.23 13.25
CA ASP A 205 20.47 -13.24 14.11
C ASP A 205 21.93 -13.51 13.74
N THR A 206 22.25 -13.54 12.45
CA THR A 206 23.62 -13.71 11.94
C THR A 206 24.50 -12.49 12.24
N LEU A 207 23.92 -11.29 12.19
CA LEU A 207 24.64 -10.04 12.37
C LEU A 207 24.90 -9.69 13.84
N ARG A 208 24.06 -10.19 14.78
CA ARG A 208 24.10 -9.79 16.20
C ARG A 208 25.43 -10.11 16.89
N SER A 209 26.18 -11.08 16.37
CA SER A 209 27.51 -11.44 16.88
C SER A 209 28.62 -10.50 16.40
N LEU A 210 28.37 -9.71 15.36
CA LEU A 210 29.37 -8.86 14.71
C LEU A 210 29.66 -7.61 15.56
N PRO A 211 30.93 -7.21 15.72
CA PRO A 211 31.28 -5.96 16.37
C PRO A 211 30.65 -4.73 15.70
N ALA A 212 30.45 -4.79 14.39
CA ALA A 212 29.82 -3.72 13.62
C ALA A 212 28.34 -3.54 13.98
N PHE A 213 27.59 -4.65 14.20
CA PHE A 213 26.20 -4.57 14.68
C PHE A 213 26.15 -3.86 16.03
N ARG A 214 26.99 -4.25 16.99
CA ARG A 214 27.06 -3.61 18.30
C ARG A 214 27.29 -2.09 18.20
N ARG A 215 28.19 -1.65 17.31
CA ARG A 215 28.42 -0.21 17.08
C ARG A 215 27.18 0.53 16.60
N VAL A 216 26.39 -0.07 15.71
CA VAL A 216 25.12 0.51 15.26
C VAL A 216 24.11 0.61 16.42
N MET A 217 24.05 -0.41 17.28
CA MET A 217 23.14 -0.39 18.44
C MET A 217 23.56 0.64 19.51
N GLU A 218 24.86 0.91 19.63
CA GLU A 218 25.42 1.88 20.57
C GLU A 218 25.50 3.31 20.02
N SER A 219 25.25 3.53 18.73
CA SER A 219 25.35 4.87 18.09
C SER A 219 24.28 5.82 18.63
N ALA A 220 24.56 7.12 18.77
CA ALA A 220 23.52 8.06 19.16
C ALA A 220 22.53 8.25 17.99
N GLY A 221 21.24 7.96 18.20
CA GLY A 221 20.19 8.35 17.27
C GLY A 221 19.93 9.85 17.39
N ASP A 222 19.58 10.53 16.30
CA ASP A 222 19.39 11.99 16.31
C ASP A 222 18.23 12.45 17.21
N GLY A 223 17.39 11.52 17.71
CA GLY A 223 16.25 11.78 18.60
C GLY A 223 16.52 11.75 20.12
N GLU A 224 17.76 11.53 20.57
CA GLU A 224 18.10 11.45 22.02
C GLU A 224 18.83 12.68 22.59
N ARG A 225 18.80 13.84 21.93
CA ARG A 225 19.41 15.09 22.43
C ARG A 225 18.41 16.16 22.80
#